data_AF-A0A4C1YQ82-F1
#
_entry.id   AF-A0A4C1YQ82-F1
#
_cell.length_a   1.000
_cell.length_b   1.000
_cell.length_c   1.000
_cell.angle_alpha   90.00
_cell.angle_beta   90.00
_cell.angle_gamma   90.00
#
_symmetry.space_group_name_H-M   'P 1'
#
loop_
_entity.id
_entity.type
_entity.pdbx_description
1 polymer ?
#
loop_
_entity_poly.entity_id
_entity_poly.type
_entity_poly.pdbx_seq_one_letter_code
_entity_poly.pdbx_strand_id
1 'polypeptide(L)'
;MAHGRVRTARAIYAQAELLGANINRSPSAYTHNPRAERDRYEHDVDKTLAQVRFESTNGEVLGVINWFAVHPTSMNNTNKLVSSDNVGYASILMEKELNGPGVHPGRGKIVCAFASTNLGDVSPNTRGPHCERSGRVCDNEHLLCAAGEKCFASGPGVDMFDSTRIIATKMFDTAMELLRSPGEDVTGDGEVRALHQYVAMPEQRVRAYDPLTDTFNSSKIVEGCLPAMGYSFAAGTTDGPGVFNFTQGTTSSNPLWDAVRDFIAEPTVRDVACHAPKPILLATGRMPMQDIERGHQVCRGVSQAKFPYEWQPQIVSCSVARVGRLLLAAVPGEFTTMSGRRLRRALAAAAGPQVAHVVVAGLANVYADYIATPEEYQAQRYEGASTIYGPHTLDIYLNKYVELTAALMQVLALSSLIFSTFLESKEKL
;
A
#
# COMPACT_ATOMS: atom_id res chain seq x y z
N MET A 1 6.34 23.39 11.89
CA MET A 1 6.39 24.42 10.82
C MET A 1 5.02 24.67 10.19
N ALA A 2 4.31 23.65 9.68
CA ALA A 2 3.00 23.83 9.03
C ALA A 2 1.95 24.57 9.89
N HIS A 3 1.80 24.20 11.18
CA HIS A 3 0.87 24.87 12.11
C HIS A 3 1.11 26.40 12.23
N GLY A 4 2.37 26.84 12.18
CA GLY A 4 2.70 28.28 12.24
C GLY A 4 2.47 29.05 10.93
N ARG A 5 2.00 28.38 9.88
CA ARG A 5 1.75 28.95 8.54
C ARG A 5 0.33 28.68 8.05
N VAL A 6 -0.62 28.44 8.96
CA VAL A 6 -2.04 28.25 8.61
C VAL A 6 -2.58 29.50 7.93
N ARG A 7 -3.26 29.31 6.80
CA ARG A 7 -3.92 30.37 6.02
C ARG A 7 -5.13 29.79 5.32
N THR A 8 -6.09 30.63 4.96
CA THR A 8 -7.26 30.23 4.16
C THR A 8 -6.82 29.78 2.77
N ALA A 9 -7.30 28.61 2.34
CA ALA A 9 -6.95 28.00 1.08
C ALA A 9 -8.11 27.18 0.52
N ARG A 10 -8.10 26.95 -0.80
CA ARG A 10 -8.94 25.96 -1.49
C ARG A 10 -8.09 24.73 -1.80
N ALA A 11 -8.72 23.56 -1.81
CA ALA A 11 -8.11 22.31 -2.26
C ALA A 11 -8.66 21.96 -3.64
N ILE A 12 -7.79 21.90 -4.64
CA ILE A 12 -8.17 21.54 -6.01
C ILE A 12 -7.61 20.17 -6.35
N TYR A 13 -8.47 19.26 -6.76
CA TYR A 13 -8.13 17.90 -7.19
C TYR A 13 -8.00 17.83 -8.72
N ALA A 14 -6.99 17.14 -9.21
CA ALA A 14 -6.88 16.80 -10.62
C ALA A 14 -6.21 15.43 -10.78
N GLN A 15 -6.41 14.77 -11.92
CA GLN A 15 -5.77 13.50 -12.21
C GLN A 15 -5.43 13.36 -13.69
N ALA A 16 -4.32 12.68 -13.99
CA ALA A 16 -3.85 12.42 -15.34
C ALA A 16 -3.29 11.01 -15.42
N GLU A 17 -3.25 10.48 -16.64
CA GLU A 17 -2.56 9.23 -16.93
C GLU A 17 -1.06 9.46 -17.08
N LEU A 18 -0.27 8.60 -16.44
CA LEU A 18 1.18 8.59 -16.48
C LEU A 18 1.67 7.23 -17.00
N LEU A 19 2.16 7.22 -18.23
CA LEU A 19 2.64 6.03 -18.92
C LEU A 19 4.18 5.89 -18.88
N GLY A 20 4.63 4.63 -18.91
CA GLY A 20 6.06 4.30 -18.95
C GLY A 20 6.87 4.72 -17.72
N ALA A 21 6.19 4.94 -16.58
CA ALA A 21 6.82 5.19 -15.28
C ALA A 21 6.74 3.98 -14.34
N ASN A 22 5.93 2.97 -14.66
CA ASN A 22 5.78 1.77 -13.85
C ASN A 22 5.38 0.53 -14.69
N ILE A 23 5.67 -0.66 -14.16
CA ILE A 23 5.23 -1.98 -14.66
C ILE A 23 4.77 -2.86 -13.49
N ASN A 24 3.97 -3.90 -13.75
CA ASN A 24 3.66 -4.91 -12.74
C ASN A 24 4.85 -5.87 -12.58
N ARG A 25 5.31 -6.13 -11.35
CA ARG A 25 6.42 -7.05 -11.07
C ARG A 25 5.99 -8.47 -10.70
N SER A 26 4.68 -8.67 -10.57
CA SER A 26 4.00 -9.94 -10.29
C SER A 26 2.76 -10.16 -11.19
N PRO A 27 2.89 -10.03 -12.53
CA PRO A 27 1.74 -10.06 -13.44
C PRO A 27 0.99 -11.40 -13.42
N SER A 28 1.69 -12.52 -13.20
CA SER A 28 1.07 -13.84 -13.03
C SER A 28 0.10 -13.86 -11.82
N ALA A 29 0.47 -13.24 -10.70
CA ALA A 29 -0.43 -13.10 -9.54
C ALA A 29 -1.64 -12.21 -9.88
N TYR A 30 -1.44 -11.08 -10.56
CA TYR A 30 -2.54 -10.22 -11.01
C TYR A 30 -3.56 -10.98 -11.87
N THR A 31 -3.10 -11.92 -12.71
CA THR A 31 -3.98 -12.77 -13.54
C THR A 31 -4.73 -13.87 -12.78
N HIS A 32 -4.59 -13.95 -11.46
CA HIS A 32 -5.49 -14.78 -10.63
C HIS A 32 -6.79 -14.06 -10.27
N ASN A 33 -6.82 -12.72 -10.26
CA ASN A 33 -8.05 -11.97 -10.03
C ASN A 33 -9.10 -12.30 -11.11
N PRO A 34 -10.41 -12.30 -10.81
CA PRO A 34 -11.44 -12.68 -11.77
C PRO A 34 -11.35 -11.90 -13.08
N ARG A 35 -11.45 -12.59 -14.23
CA ARG A 35 -11.34 -11.94 -15.55
C ARG A 35 -12.33 -10.78 -15.71
N ALA A 36 -13.58 -10.96 -15.31
CA ALA A 36 -14.60 -9.91 -15.36
C ALA A 36 -14.31 -8.69 -14.45
N GLU A 37 -13.45 -8.84 -13.44
CA GLU A 37 -12.92 -7.68 -12.70
C GLU A 37 -11.77 -7.02 -13.45
N ARG A 38 -10.82 -7.82 -13.98
CA ARG A 38 -9.66 -7.30 -14.72
C ARG A 38 -10.06 -6.53 -15.98
N ASP A 39 -11.07 -7.02 -16.70
CA ASP A 39 -11.58 -6.41 -17.94
C ASP A 39 -12.18 -5.00 -17.72
N ARG A 40 -12.35 -4.54 -16.46
CA ARG A 40 -12.73 -3.16 -16.13
C ARG A 40 -11.56 -2.16 -16.20
N TYR A 41 -10.34 -2.66 -16.34
CA TYR A 41 -9.11 -1.89 -16.27
C TYR A 41 -8.26 -2.14 -17.51
N GLU A 42 -7.69 -1.07 -18.07
CA GLU A 42 -6.82 -1.17 -19.25
C GLU A 42 -5.45 -1.79 -18.90
N HIS A 43 -4.97 -1.55 -17.67
CA HIS A 43 -3.63 -1.92 -17.24
C HIS A 43 -3.63 -2.78 -15.96
N ASP A 44 -2.59 -3.59 -15.81
CA ASP A 44 -2.31 -4.41 -14.61
C ASP A 44 -1.59 -3.63 -13.49
N VAL A 45 -1.35 -2.33 -13.70
CA VAL A 45 -0.93 -1.36 -12.67
C VAL A 45 -1.78 -0.10 -12.79
N ASP A 46 -1.87 0.68 -11.73
CA ASP A 46 -2.50 2.00 -11.81
C ASP A 46 -1.59 3.00 -12.53
N LYS A 47 -2.13 3.61 -13.59
CA LYS A 47 -1.46 4.68 -14.36
C LYS A 47 -1.92 6.07 -13.95
N THR A 48 -2.89 6.19 -13.06
CA THR A 48 -3.41 7.49 -12.62
C THR A 48 -2.47 8.15 -11.60
N LEU A 49 -1.95 9.33 -11.94
CA LEU A 49 -1.38 10.26 -10.98
C LEU A 49 -2.48 11.21 -10.50
N ALA A 50 -2.81 11.16 -9.21
CA ALA A 50 -3.78 12.04 -8.58
C ALA A 50 -3.06 13.18 -7.87
N GLN A 51 -3.55 14.41 -8.01
CA GLN A 51 -2.96 15.60 -7.42
C GLN A 51 -4.00 16.35 -6.60
N VAL A 52 -3.61 16.79 -5.41
CA VAL A 52 -4.29 17.85 -4.66
C VAL A 52 -3.33 19.03 -4.55
N ARG A 53 -3.72 20.17 -5.10
CA ARG A 53 -3.01 21.44 -4.91
C ARG A 53 -3.81 22.34 -3.99
N PHE A 54 -3.11 23.01 -3.09
CA PHE A 54 -3.69 23.99 -2.17
C PHE A 54 -3.43 25.38 -2.73
N GLU A 55 -4.49 26.13 -2.99
CA GLU A 55 -4.42 27.49 -3.54
C GLU A 55 -4.90 28.49 -2.50
N SER A 56 -4.23 29.63 -2.39
CA SER A 56 -4.73 30.76 -1.64
C SER A 56 -5.98 31.36 -2.32
N THR A 57 -6.73 32.22 -1.62
CA THR A 57 -7.90 32.93 -2.17
C THR A 57 -7.58 33.81 -3.39
N ASN A 58 -6.29 34.14 -3.61
CA ASN A 58 -5.82 34.89 -4.78
C ASN A 58 -5.27 34.00 -5.91
N GLY A 59 -5.33 32.67 -5.79
CA GLY A 59 -4.84 31.72 -6.80
C GLY A 59 -3.36 31.34 -6.67
N GLU A 60 -2.64 31.82 -5.65
CA GLU A 60 -1.26 31.38 -5.39
C GLU A 60 -1.19 29.93 -4.90
N VAL A 61 -0.32 29.12 -5.48
CA VAL A 61 -0.05 27.75 -5.01
C VAL A 61 0.70 27.78 -3.68
N LEU A 62 0.14 27.13 -2.66
CA LEU A 62 0.69 27.02 -1.31
C LEU A 62 1.43 25.70 -1.09
N GLY A 63 1.01 24.64 -1.78
CA GLY A 63 1.61 23.33 -1.69
C GLY A 63 0.85 22.31 -2.54
N VAL A 64 1.49 21.19 -2.82
CA VAL A 64 0.97 20.16 -3.71
C VAL A 64 1.27 18.78 -3.14
N ILE A 65 0.28 17.88 -3.20
CA ILE A 65 0.48 16.46 -2.91
C ILE A 65 0.05 15.66 -4.14
N ASN A 66 0.92 14.78 -4.60
CA ASN A 66 0.72 13.90 -5.72
C ASN A 66 0.72 12.45 -5.21
N TRP A 67 -0.17 11.59 -5.70
CA TRP A 67 -0.20 10.16 -5.41
C TRP A 67 -0.06 9.40 -6.72
N PHE A 68 0.94 8.53 -6.79
CA PHE A 68 1.17 7.66 -7.95
C PHE A 68 1.72 6.30 -7.49
N ALA A 69 1.23 5.22 -8.08
CA ALA A 69 1.62 3.87 -7.70
C ALA A 69 2.96 3.51 -8.33
N VAL A 70 4.04 3.60 -7.57
CA VAL A 70 5.37 3.12 -8.00
C VAL A 70 6.28 2.92 -6.78
N HIS A 71 7.05 1.82 -6.75
CA HIS A 71 8.09 1.64 -5.74
C HIS A 71 9.22 2.67 -5.90
N PRO A 72 9.71 3.25 -4.79
CA PRO A 72 10.93 4.06 -4.76
C PRO A 72 12.19 3.16 -4.76
N THR A 73 12.35 2.36 -5.82
CA THR A 73 13.43 1.37 -5.99
C THR A 73 14.14 1.52 -7.34
N SER A 74 14.23 2.75 -7.87
CA SER A 74 15.07 3.04 -9.02
C SER A 74 16.56 2.97 -8.64
N MET A 75 16.91 3.42 -7.43
CA MET A 75 18.19 3.15 -6.79
C MET A 75 18.17 1.73 -6.21
N ASN A 76 18.91 0.81 -6.84
CA ASN A 76 18.91 -0.59 -6.42
C ASN A 76 19.74 -0.84 -5.14
N ASN A 77 19.74 -2.08 -4.67
CA ASN A 77 20.41 -2.51 -3.43
C ASN A 77 21.96 -2.44 -3.45
N THR A 78 22.59 -2.03 -4.55
CA THR A 78 24.04 -1.78 -4.62
C THR A 78 24.40 -0.32 -4.27
N ASN A 79 23.41 0.57 -4.25
CA ASN A 79 23.56 1.96 -3.82
C ASN A 79 23.97 2.05 -2.34
N LYS A 80 24.89 2.98 -2.05
CA LYS A 80 25.37 3.27 -0.69
C LYS A 80 25.10 4.71 -0.24
N LEU A 81 24.41 5.50 -1.07
CA LEU A 81 24.10 6.90 -0.81
C LEU A 81 22.68 7.04 -0.29
N VAL A 82 22.49 7.82 0.78
CA VAL A 82 21.15 8.19 1.24
C VAL A 82 20.44 8.94 0.13
N SER A 83 19.27 8.47 -0.26
CA SER A 83 18.47 9.03 -1.35
C SER A 83 16.99 8.87 -1.02
N SER A 84 16.18 9.82 -1.49
CA SER A 84 14.72 9.75 -1.48
C SER A 84 14.14 9.16 -2.77
N ASP A 85 15.01 8.57 -3.61
CA ASP A 85 14.69 7.86 -4.86
C ASP A 85 13.86 8.71 -5.85
N ASN A 86 13.10 8.05 -6.72
CA ASN A 86 12.36 8.65 -7.83
C ASN A 86 11.26 9.62 -7.36
N VAL A 87 10.44 9.26 -6.38
CA VAL A 87 9.35 10.10 -5.84
C VAL A 87 9.90 11.33 -5.10
N GLY A 88 11.00 11.16 -4.36
CA GLY A 88 11.66 12.28 -3.69
C GLY A 88 12.37 13.21 -4.67
N TYR A 89 13.00 12.66 -5.72
CA TYR A 89 13.59 13.49 -6.76
C TYR A 89 12.52 14.24 -7.56
N ALA A 90 11.34 13.65 -7.82
CA ALA A 90 10.19 14.35 -8.40
C ALA A 90 9.71 15.51 -7.50
N SER A 91 9.68 15.29 -6.19
CA SER A 91 9.37 16.33 -5.19
C SER A 91 10.37 17.49 -5.27
N ILE A 92 11.67 17.19 -5.33
CA ILE A 92 12.74 18.21 -5.45
C ILE A 92 12.62 19.01 -6.75
N LEU A 93 12.34 18.34 -7.88
CA LEU A 93 12.13 19.03 -9.17
C LEU A 93 10.96 20.01 -9.09
N MET A 94 9.83 19.58 -8.50
CA MET A 94 8.65 20.42 -8.35
C MET A 94 8.87 21.59 -7.40
N GLU A 95 9.49 21.37 -6.24
CA GLU A 95 9.81 22.45 -5.30
C GLU A 95 10.79 23.46 -5.90
N LYS A 96 11.77 23.01 -6.68
CA LYS A 96 12.73 23.88 -7.36
C LYS A 96 12.04 24.76 -8.38
N GLU A 97 11.13 24.20 -9.17
CA GLU A 97 10.36 24.95 -10.18
C GLU A 97 9.45 26.00 -9.51
N LEU A 98 8.71 25.62 -8.45
CA LEU A 98 7.70 26.49 -7.84
C LEU A 98 8.27 27.54 -6.89
N ASN A 99 9.37 27.26 -6.17
CA ASN A 99 9.98 28.26 -5.30
C ASN A 99 10.87 29.26 -6.04
N GLY A 100 11.17 29.02 -7.31
CA GLY A 100 11.86 29.95 -8.20
C GLY A 100 13.39 29.86 -8.18
N PRO A 101 14.06 30.58 -9.09
CA PRO A 101 15.51 30.52 -9.25
C PRO A 101 16.24 31.04 -8.01
N GLY A 102 17.33 30.37 -7.62
CA GLY A 102 18.16 30.76 -6.48
C GLY A 102 17.70 30.20 -5.13
N VAL A 103 16.54 29.53 -5.05
CA VAL A 103 16.15 28.79 -3.84
C VAL A 103 16.84 27.41 -3.83
N HIS A 104 17.61 27.14 -2.78
CA HIS A 104 18.29 25.85 -2.61
C HIS A 104 17.29 24.71 -2.29
N PRO A 105 17.55 23.46 -2.70
CA PRO A 105 16.75 22.30 -2.31
C PRO A 105 16.54 22.23 -0.78
N GLY A 106 15.31 21.92 -0.36
CA GLY A 106 14.92 21.91 1.06
C GLY A 106 14.69 23.31 1.67
N ARG A 107 14.77 24.38 0.88
CA ARG A 107 14.33 25.74 1.23
C ARG A 107 13.14 26.12 0.36
N GLY A 108 12.40 27.14 0.79
CA GLY A 108 11.22 27.63 0.08
C GLY A 108 9.99 27.75 0.98
N LYS A 109 8.91 28.26 0.38
CA LYS A 109 7.60 28.37 1.03
C LYS A 109 6.62 27.29 0.56
N ILE A 110 6.75 26.89 -0.72
CA ILE A 110 5.90 25.88 -1.36
C ILE A 110 6.50 24.51 -1.11
N VAL A 111 5.68 23.59 -0.61
CA VAL A 111 6.04 22.19 -0.34
C VAL A 111 5.36 21.30 -1.36
N CYS A 112 6.11 20.41 -1.99
CA CYS A 112 5.59 19.45 -2.95
C CYS A 112 5.90 18.03 -2.48
N ALA A 113 4.88 17.18 -2.39
CA ALA A 113 5.03 15.79 -1.96
C ALA A 113 4.58 14.84 -3.08
N PHE A 114 5.32 13.77 -3.28
CA PHE A 114 4.89 12.59 -4.03
C PHE A 114 4.74 11.45 -3.03
N ALA A 115 3.50 11.12 -2.72
CA ALA A 115 3.10 10.15 -1.71
C ALA A 115 2.83 8.77 -2.32
N SER A 116 3.09 7.75 -1.52
CA SER A 116 2.75 6.35 -1.80
C SER A 116 1.25 6.12 -1.87
N THR A 117 0.85 5.18 -2.73
CA THR A 117 -0.53 4.64 -2.82
C THR A 117 -0.45 3.11 -2.73
N ASN A 118 -1.24 2.37 -3.49
CA ASN A 118 -1.20 0.92 -3.66
C ASN A 118 -0.09 0.47 -4.62
N LEU A 119 1.16 0.56 -4.16
CA LEU A 119 2.36 0.28 -4.95
C LEU A 119 2.89 -1.16 -4.83
N GLY A 120 2.23 -2.05 -4.09
CA GLY A 120 2.79 -3.34 -3.65
C GLY A 120 3.35 -4.25 -4.76
N ASP A 121 2.78 -4.23 -5.96
CA ASP A 121 3.24 -5.02 -7.11
C ASP A 121 3.78 -4.14 -8.26
N VAL A 122 4.19 -2.90 -7.96
CA VAL A 122 4.42 -1.86 -8.98
C VAL A 122 5.87 -1.36 -9.01
N SER A 123 6.63 -1.78 -10.01
CA SER A 123 8.06 -1.47 -10.14
C SER A 123 8.32 -0.25 -11.03
N PRO A 124 9.32 0.61 -10.71
CA PRO A 124 9.81 1.66 -11.61
C PRO A 124 10.76 1.14 -12.70
N ASN A 125 11.16 -0.14 -12.63
CA ASN A 125 12.19 -0.73 -13.49
C ASN A 125 11.59 -1.21 -14.81
N THR A 126 11.22 -0.24 -15.65
CA THR A 126 10.34 -0.43 -16.82
C THR A 126 10.92 -1.22 -17.99
N ARG A 127 12.21 -1.58 -17.99
CA ARG A 127 12.77 -2.51 -18.99
C ARG A 127 12.42 -3.97 -18.70
N GLY A 128 11.85 -4.24 -17.53
CA GLY A 128 11.45 -5.57 -17.13
C GLY A 128 12.62 -6.47 -16.69
N PRO A 129 12.28 -7.63 -16.14
CA PRO A 129 13.24 -8.56 -15.55
C PRO A 129 14.05 -9.37 -16.56
N HIS A 130 15.38 -9.36 -16.38
CA HIS A 130 16.34 -10.16 -17.13
C HIS A 130 17.35 -10.83 -16.20
N CYS A 131 17.90 -11.94 -16.69
CA CYS A 131 18.99 -12.65 -16.04
C CYS A 131 20.31 -11.89 -16.17
N GLU A 132 21.01 -11.72 -15.04
CA GLU A 132 22.17 -10.82 -14.89
C GLU A 132 23.31 -11.03 -15.87
N ARG A 133 23.61 -12.27 -16.26
CA ARG A 133 24.76 -12.61 -17.11
C ARG A 133 24.34 -12.94 -18.54
N SER A 134 23.21 -13.63 -18.70
CA SER A 134 22.71 -14.16 -19.97
C SER A 134 21.77 -13.21 -20.69
N GLY A 135 21.21 -12.20 -20.01
CA GLY A 135 20.27 -11.23 -20.59
C GLY A 135 18.90 -11.82 -20.97
N ARG A 136 18.64 -13.10 -20.69
CA ARG A 136 17.36 -13.74 -20.99
C ARG A 136 16.25 -13.15 -20.12
N VAL A 137 15.04 -13.05 -20.66
CA VAL A 137 13.85 -12.68 -19.88
C VAL A 137 13.64 -13.70 -18.76
N CYS A 138 13.27 -13.23 -17.58
CA CYS A 138 12.99 -14.06 -16.40
C CYS A 138 11.82 -13.47 -15.61
N ASP A 139 11.18 -14.26 -14.73
CA ASP A 139 10.09 -13.76 -13.86
C ASP A 139 10.23 -14.24 -12.40
N ASN A 140 11.31 -14.97 -12.12
CA ASN A 140 11.63 -15.61 -10.84
C ASN A 140 10.54 -16.55 -10.30
N GLU A 141 9.69 -17.10 -11.17
CA GLU A 141 8.63 -18.07 -10.86
C GLU A 141 8.60 -19.20 -11.91
N HIS A 142 8.30 -18.88 -13.16
CA HIS A 142 8.24 -19.85 -14.27
C HIS A 142 9.50 -19.81 -15.14
N LEU A 143 10.10 -18.63 -15.31
CA LEU A 143 11.31 -18.37 -16.07
C LEU A 143 12.45 -18.06 -15.10
N LEU A 144 13.25 -19.10 -14.81
CA LEU A 144 14.38 -19.01 -13.90
C LEU A 144 15.71 -18.79 -14.64
N CYS A 145 16.61 -18.05 -13.99
CA CYS A 145 17.98 -17.86 -14.46
C CYS A 145 18.86 -19.08 -14.18
N ALA A 146 20.06 -19.11 -14.77
CA ALA A 146 21.00 -20.21 -14.50
C ALA A 146 21.46 -20.20 -13.03
N ALA A 147 21.99 -21.33 -12.54
CA ALA A 147 22.48 -21.40 -11.17
C ALA A 147 23.51 -20.30 -10.86
N GLY A 148 23.28 -19.58 -9.75
CA GLY A 148 24.12 -18.46 -9.32
C GLY A 148 23.95 -17.16 -10.12
N GLU A 149 22.94 -17.07 -10.99
CA GLU A 149 22.56 -15.86 -11.71
C GLU A 149 21.26 -15.28 -11.13
N LYS A 150 21.21 -13.96 -10.99
CA LYS A 150 20.03 -13.27 -10.45
C LYS A 150 19.09 -12.82 -11.57
N CYS A 151 17.79 -12.88 -11.30
CA CYS A 151 16.75 -12.29 -12.12
C CYS A 151 16.42 -10.89 -11.59
N PHE A 152 16.70 -9.81 -12.33
CA PHE A 152 16.42 -8.46 -11.87
C PHE A 152 15.87 -7.56 -12.98
N ALA A 153 15.04 -6.59 -12.62
CA ALA A 153 14.49 -5.60 -13.53
C ALA A 153 15.36 -4.34 -13.56
N SER A 154 15.54 -3.78 -14.75
CA SER A 154 16.32 -2.55 -14.96
C SER A 154 15.45 -1.34 -15.26
N GLY A 155 15.84 -0.19 -14.74
CA GLY A 155 15.24 1.10 -15.09
C GLY A 155 15.55 1.56 -16.52
N PRO A 156 14.89 2.64 -16.97
CA PRO A 156 15.00 3.12 -18.35
C PRO A 156 16.30 3.88 -18.66
N GLY A 157 17.12 4.18 -17.65
CA GLY A 157 18.35 4.96 -17.80
C GLY A 157 19.59 4.12 -18.12
N VAL A 158 20.73 4.81 -18.30
CA VAL A 158 22.03 4.13 -18.49
C VAL A 158 22.58 3.54 -17.19
N ASP A 159 22.17 4.09 -16.05
CA ASP A 159 22.47 3.60 -14.71
C ASP A 159 21.27 3.86 -13.76
N MET A 160 21.43 3.57 -12.47
CA MET A 160 20.38 3.77 -11.46
C MET A 160 20.06 5.25 -11.19
N PHE A 161 21.05 6.15 -11.29
CA PHE A 161 20.85 7.59 -11.07
C PHE A 161 20.06 8.19 -12.22
N ASP A 162 20.42 7.84 -13.46
CA ASP A 162 19.70 8.25 -14.66
C ASP A 162 18.30 7.62 -14.72
N SER A 163 18.15 6.36 -14.30
CA SER A 163 16.83 5.73 -14.18
C SER A 163 15.94 6.47 -13.16
N THR A 164 16.50 6.79 -11.99
CA THR A 164 15.82 7.60 -10.96
C THR A 164 15.40 8.96 -11.53
N ARG A 165 16.31 9.63 -12.26
CA ARG A 165 16.06 10.91 -12.92
C ARG A 165 14.92 10.80 -13.93
N ILE A 166 14.93 9.81 -14.82
CA ILE A 166 13.93 9.64 -15.88
C ILE A 166 12.54 9.37 -15.29
N ILE A 167 12.43 8.45 -14.32
CA ILE A 167 11.14 8.12 -13.69
C ILE A 167 10.60 9.32 -12.91
N ALA A 168 11.46 10.02 -12.17
CA ALA A 168 11.11 11.24 -11.46
C ALA A 168 10.64 12.36 -12.39
N THR A 169 11.36 12.60 -13.50
CA THR A 169 11.01 13.63 -14.49
C THR A 169 9.64 13.36 -15.09
N LYS A 170 9.32 12.10 -15.43
CA LYS A 170 7.98 11.72 -15.90
C LYS A 170 6.89 12.07 -14.88
N MET A 171 7.09 11.73 -13.60
CA MET A 171 6.14 12.09 -12.53
C MET A 171 6.01 13.61 -12.34
N PHE A 172 7.13 14.32 -12.37
CA PHE A 172 7.18 15.78 -12.27
C PHE A 172 6.45 16.46 -13.44
N ASP A 173 6.72 16.05 -14.67
CA ASP A 173 6.10 16.64 -15.86
C ASP A 173 4.58 16.48 -15.83
N THR A 174 4.07 15.27 -15.55
CA THR A 174 2.64 15.03 -15.39
C THR A 174 2.04 15.82 -14.22
N ALA A 175 2.75 15.94 -13.09
CA ALA A 175 2.29 16.77 -11.98
C ALA A 175 2.22 18.27 -12.35
N MET A 176 3.15 18.78 -13.16
CA MET A 176 3.11 20.16 -13.64
C MET A 176 2.00 20.39 -14.66
N GLU A 177 1.66 19.39 -15.49
CA GLU A 177 0.47 19.42 -16.35
C GLU A 177 -0.82 19.54 -15.51
N LEU A 178 -0.95 18.71 -14.46
CA LEU A 178 -2.08 18.78 -13.54
C LEU A 178 -2.20 20.10 -12.81
N LEU A 179 -1.07 20.67 -12.39
CA LEU A 179 -1.02 21.95 -11.71
C LEU A 179 -1.60 23.09 -12.58
N ARG A 180 -1.43 23.00 -13.90
CA ARG A 180 -1.94 23.97 -14.88
C ARG A 180 -3.35 23.65 -15.35
N SER A 181 -3.86 22.46 -15.07
CA SER A 181 -5.21 22.05 -15.43
C SER A 181 -6.25 22.70 -14.50
N PRO A 182 -7.50 22.92 -14.97
CA PRO A 182 -8.55 23.51 -14.14
C PRO A 182 -8.76 22.77 -12.81
N GLY A 183 -8.82 21.43 -12.86
CA GLY A 183 -9.14 20.58 -11.71
C GLY A 183 -10.59 20.74 -11.22
N GLU A 184 -10.92 20.02 -10.14
CA GLU A 184 -12.18 20.11 -9.40
C GLU A 184 -11.90 20.72 -8.01
N ASP A 185 -12.66 21.74 -7.63
CA ASP A 185 -12.62 22.27 -6.26
C ASP A 185 -13.26 21.25 -5.30
N VAL A 186 -12.42 20.58 -4.52
CA VAL A 186 -12.85 19.57 -3.54
C VAL A 186 -12.97 20.13 -2.13
N THR A 187 -12.84 21.45 -1.95
CA THR A 187 -12.99 22.10 -0.63
C THR A 187 -14.37 21.79 -0.03
N GLY A 188 -15.41 21.68 -0.87
CA GLY A 188 -16.76 21.31 -0.45
C GLY A 188 -17.35 22.28 0.57
N ASP A 189 -17.90 21.73 1.65
CA ASP A 189 -18.37 22.45 2.84
C ASP A 189 -17.22 22.95 3.76
N GLY A 190 -15.96 22.70 3.37
CA GLY A 190 -14.77 23.00 4.18
C GLY A 190 -14.57 22.04 5.35
N GLU A 191 -15.36 20.96 5.43
CA GLU A 191 -15.34 20.05 6.56
C GLU A 191 -14.13 19.11 6.50
N VAL A 192 -13.40 19.03 7.62
CA VAL A 192 -12.31 18.08 7.79
C VAL A 192 -12.67 17.15 8.94
N ARG A 193 -12.72 15.85 8.66
CA ARG A 193 -12.90 14.81 9.69
C ARG A 193 -11.92 13.68 9.47
N ALA A 194 -11.51 13.06 10.57
CA ALA A 194 -10.72 11.85 10.54
C ALA A 194 -11.24 10.87 11.57
N LEU A 195 -11.22 9.59 11.23
CA LEU A 195 -11.47 8.49 12.14
C LEU A 195 -10.32 7.50 12.07
N HIS A 196 -9.94 6.99 13.23
CA HIS A 196 -8.86 6.04 13.42
C HIS A 196 -9.34 4.91 14.33
N GLN A 197 -8.91 3.68 14.02
CA GLN A 197 -9.11 2.53 14.88
C GLN A 197 -7.85 1.64 14.88
N TYR A 198 -7.47 1.18 16.08
CA TYR A 198 -6.55 0.06 16.22
C TYR A 198 -7.30 -1.25 15.99
N VAL A 199 -6.80 -2.08 15.07
CA VAL A 199 -7.43 -3.34 14.67
C VAL A 199 -6.50 -4.50 14.99
N ALA A 200 -6.94 -5.39 15.89
CA ALA A 200 -6.27 -6.66 16.16
C ALA A 200 -6.56 -7.64 15.01
N MET A 201 -5.69 -7.67 13.99
CA MET A 201 -5.91 -8.40 12.72
C MET A 201 -6.17 -9.90 12.92
N PRO A 202 -5.43 -10.64 13.77
CA PRO A 202 -5.66 -12.08 13.98
C PRO A 202 -7.00 -12.41 14.64
N GLU A 203 -7.63 -11.44 15.29
CA GLU A 203 -8.92 -11.63 15.99
C GLU A 203 -10.11 -11.26 15.12
N GLN A 204 -9.89 -10.69 13.94
CA GLN A 204 -10.96 -10.24 13.07
C GLN A 204 -11.67 -11.43 12.42
N ARG A 205 -13.00 -11.41 12.49
CA ARG A 205 -13.92 -12.30 11.77
C ARG A 205 -14.88 -11.44 10.97
N VAL A 206 -14.75 -11.46 9.65
CA VAL A 206 -15.41 -10.51 8.76
C VAL A 206 -16.10 -11.23 7.59
N ARG A 207 -16.89 -10.50 6.82
CA ARG A 207 -17.51 -11.04 5.60
C ARG A 207 -16.54 -10.97 4.44
N ALA A 208 -16.45 -12.04 3.67
CA ALA A 208 -15.63 -12.05 2.45
C ALA A 208 -16.17 -11.05 1.43
N TYR A 209 -15.28 -10.32 0.75
CA TYR A 209 -15.62 -9.40 -0.32
C TYR A 209 -15.81 -10.15 -1.64
N ASP A 210 -16.89 -9.84 -2.36
CA ASP A 210 -17.12 -10.30 -3.72
C ASP A 210 -16.74 -9.17 -4.70
N PRO A 211 -15.63 -9.32 -5.45
CA PRO A 211 -15.17 -8.31 -6.38
C PRO A 211 -16.05 -8.14 -7.61
N LEU A 212 -16.91 -9.10 -7.94
CA LEU A 212 -17.78 -9.03 -9.11
C LEU A 212 -19.01 -8.15 -8.86
N THR A 213 -19.55 -8.22 -7.64
CA THR A 213 -20.71 -7.42 -7.23
C THR A 213 -20.32 -6.18 -6.43
N ASP A 214 -19.05 -6.07 -6.01
CA ASP A 214 -18.56 -5.04 -5.09
C ASP A 214 -19.33 -5.01 -3.77
N THR A 215 -19.67 -6.19 -3.24
CA THR A 215 -20.41 -6.36 -1.98
C THR A 215 -19.74 -7.35 -1.03
N PHE A 216 -20.16 -7.37 0.23
CA PHE A 216 -19.70 -8.35 1.21
C PHE A 216 -20.67 -9.52 1.29
N ASN A 217 -20.17 -10.74 1.10
CA ASN A 217 -20.96 -11.96 1.17
C ASN A 217 -21.42 -12.22 2.61
N SER A 218 -22.73 -12.13 2.86
CA SER A 218 -23.34 -12.30 4.18
C SER A 218 -23.20 -13.71 4.76
N SER A 219 -23.06 -14.72 3.90
CA SER A 219 -23.00 -16.14 4.28
C SER A 219 -21.57 -16.67 4.45
N LYS A 220 -20.56 -15.94 3.96
CA LYS A 220 -19.15 -16.36 4.00
C LYS A 220 -18.36 -15.51 4.99
N ILE A 221 -18.15 -16.05 6.19
CA ILE A 221 -17.29 -15.46 7.21
C ILE A 221 -15.87 -15.98 7.05
N VAL A 222 -14.91 -15.07 7.07
CA VAL A 222 -13.47 -15.34 6.98
C VAL A 222 -12.76 -14.71 8.17
N GLU A 223 -11.56 -15.20 8.50
CA GLU A 223 -10.82 -14.78 9.68
C GLU A 223 -9.36 -14.45 9.37
N GLY A 224 -8.76 -13.63 10.23
CA GLY A 224 -7.35 -13.31 10.18
C GLY A 224 -6.49 -14.41 10.82
N CYS A 225 -5.26 -14.52 10.35
CA CYS A 225 -4.26 -15.41 10.94
C CYS A 225 -3.28 -14.63 11.81
N LEU A 226 -2.60 -15.34 12.71
CA LEU A 226 -1.39 -14.80 13.33
C LEU A 226 -0.35 -14.50 12.25
N PRO A 227 0.48 -13.44 12.43
CA PRO A 227 1.51 -13.07 11.46
C PRO A 227 2.40 -14.25 11.05
N ALA A 228 2.57 -14.44 9.74
CA ALA A 228 3.57 -15.34 9.20
C ALA A 228 4.01 -14.97 7.77
N MET A 229 5.30 -15.13 7.50
CA MET A 229 5.90 -14.94 6.18
C MET A 229 6.08 -16.28 5.46
N GLY A 230 5.82 -16.30 4.15
CA GLY A 230 5.97 -17.48 3.31
C GLY A 230 7.37 -17.65 2.75
N TYR A 231 7.67 -18.79 2.13
CA TYR A 231 8.98 -19.06 1.53
C TYR A 231 9.39 -18.01 0.50
N SER A 232 8.47 -17.57 -0.36
CA SER A 232 8.76 -16.57 -1.40
C SER A 232 9.13 -15.19 -0.86
N PHE A 233 8.96 -14.92 0.45
CA PHE A 233 9.54 -13.73 1.09
C PHE A 233 11.08 -13.71 0.92
N ALA A 234 11.75 -14.85 1.12
CA ALA A 234 13.20 -14.94 1.01
C ALA A 234 13.70 -14.86 -0.45
N ALA A 235 12.81 -15.01 -1.43
CA ALA A 235 13.13 -14.86 -2.86
C ALA A 235 13.32 -13.40 -3.28
N GLY A 236 12.85 -12.44 -2.49
CA GLY A 236 12.81 -11.03 -2.87
C GLY A 236 11.99 -10.81 -4.14
N THR A 237 12.24 -9.68 -4.81
CA THR A 237 11.55 -9.31 -6.05
C THR A 237 12.53 -9.11 -7.20
N THR A 238 12.01 -8.82 -8.39
CA THR A 238 12.84 -8.40 -9.52
C THR A 238 13.48 -7.01 -9.29
N ASP A 239 12.97 -6.20 -8.36
CA ASP A 239 13.60 -4.93 -7.96
C ASP A 239 14.77 -5.12 -6.98
N GLY A 240 14.81 -6.27 -6.32
CA GLY A 240 15.79 -6.61 -5.31
C GLY A 240 15.75 -8.12 -5.05
N PRO A 241 16.53 -8.91 -5.81
CA PRO A 241 16.51 -10.36 -5.69
C PRO A 241 16.99 -10.78 -4.30
N GLY A 242 16.32 -11.77 -3.74
CA GLY A 242 16.60 -12.30 -2.42
C GLY A 242 17.88 -13.14 -2.35
N VAL A 243 17.96 -13.94 -1.30
CA VAL A 243 19.15 -14.72 -0.94
C VAL A 243 18.84 -16.23 -0.99
N PHE A 244 19.87 -17.07 -1.07
CA PHE A 244 19.78 -18.54 -0.90
C PHE A 244 18.88 -19.33 -1.89
N ASN A 245 18.83 -18.94 -3.17
CA ASN A 245 18.11 -19.67 -4.26
C ASN A 245 16.59 -19.85 -4.05
N PHE A 246 15.95 -19.07 -3.17
CA PHE A 246 14.49 -19.06 -3.10
C PHE A 246 13.90 -18.48 -4.40
N THR A 247 12.85 -19.12 -4.89
CA THR A 247 12.05 -18.66 -6.04
C THR A 247 10.68 -18.17 -5.58
N GLN A 248 10.10 -17.24 -6.31
CA GLN A 248 8.73 -16.84 -6.09
C GLN A 248 7.76 -17.93 -6.59
N GLY A 249 6.51 -17.87 -6.13
CA GLY A 249 5.48 -18.84 -6.50
C GLY A 249 5.51 -20.15 -5.70
N THR A 250 6.29 -20.21 -4.62
CA THR A 250 6.46 -21.45 -3.86
C THR A 250 5.24 -21.73 -2.99
N THR A 251 4.52 -22.83 -3.30
CA THR A 251 3.33 -23.31 -2.56
C THR A 251 3.56 -24.64 -1.81
N SER A 252 4.73 -25.26 -1.97
CA SER A 252 5.12 -26.48 -1.27
C SER A 252 6.19 -26.20 -0.21
N SER A 253 6.25 -27.04 0.83
CA SER A 253 7.29 -26.95 1.85
C SER A 253 8.57 -27.67 1.42
N ASN A 254 9.68 -27.35 2.07
CA ASN A 254 10.98 -28.00 1.86
C ASN A 254 11.51 -28.50 3.21
N PRO A 255 11.83 -29.80 3.37
CA PRO A 255 12.29 -30.36 4.64
C PRO A 255 13.50 -29.64 5.26
N LEU A 256 14.41 -29.11 4.44
CA LEU A 256 15.57 -28.35 4.94
C LEU A 256 15.14 -27.02 5.56
N TRP A 257 14.27 -26.29 4.89
CA TRP A 257 13.79 -24.98 5.37
C TRP A 257 12.75 -25.12 6.47
N ASP A 258 11.97 -26.20 6.46
CA ASP A 258 11.10 -26.59 7.57
C ASP A 258 11.93 -26.83 8.84
N ALA A 259 13.05 -27.57 8.75
CA ALA A 259 13.94 -27.78 9.91
C ALA A 259 14.55 -26.48 10.45
N VAL A 260 14.94 -25.55 9.57
CA VAL A 260 15.46 -24.22 9.97
C VAL A 260 14.37 -23.35 10.59
N ARG A 261 13.15 -23.38 10.04
CA ARG A 261 11.98 -22.70 10.60
C ARG A 261 11.63 -23.24 11.99
N ASP A 262 11.54 -24.55 12.12
CA ASP A 262 11.08 -25.22 13.34
C ASP A 262 12.08 -25.00 14.49
N PHE A 263 13.35 -24.76 14.17
CA PHE A 263 14.36 -24.33 15.14
C PHE A 263 14.08 -22.91 15.71
N ILE A 264 13.47 -22.01 14.92
CA ILE A 264 13.17 -20.63 15.32
C ILE A 264 11.79 -20.55 16.02
N ALA A 265 10.74 -20.98 15.34
CA ALA A 265 9.36 -21.02 15.83
C ALA A 265 8.54 -21.98 14.97
N GLU A 266 8.23 -23.17 15.50
CA GLU A 266 7.43 -24.17 14.80
C GLU A 266 5.97 -23.70 14.64
N PRO A 267 5.44 -23.59 13.41
CA PRO A 267 4.05 -23.25 13.18
C PRO A 267 3.14 -24.39 13.63
N THR A 268 2.02 -24.06 14.27
CA THR A 268 1.02 -25.07 14.63
C THR A 268 0.26 -25.55 13.39
N VAL A 269 -0.40 -26.71 13.48
CA VAL A 269 -1.32 -27.20 12.44
C VAL A 269 -2.39 -26.16 12.09
N ARG A 270 -2.85 -25.39 13.07
CA ARG A 270 -3.81 -24.29 12.86
C ARG A 270 -3.19 -23.15 12.04
N ASP A 271 -1.92 -22.82 12.26
CA ASP A 271 -1.26 -21.75 11.49
C ASP A 271 -1.09 -22.16 10.04
N VAL A 272 -0.62 -23.38 9.81
CA VAL A 272 -0.47 -23.95 8.45
C VAL A 272 -1.81 -23.96 7.73
N ALA A 273 -2.89 -24.40 8.41
CA ALA A 273 -4.23 -24.40 7.82
C ALA A 273 -4.76 -22.98 7.54
N CYS A 274 -4.55 -22.02 8.45
CA CYS A 274 -5.00 -20.65 8.28
C CYS A 274 -4.28 -19.93 7.13
N HIS A 275 -2.98 -20.18 6.97
CA HIS A 275 -2.15 -19.55 5.95
C HIS A 275 -2.19 -20.23 4.58
N ALA A 276 -2.79 -21.41 4.46
CA ALA A 276 -2.83 -22.16 3.22
C ALA A 276 -3.28 -21.28 2.02
N PRO A 277 -2.61 -21.37 0.86
CA PRO A 277 -1.58 -22.34 0.48
C PRO A 277 -0.14 -21.89 0.80
N LYS A 278 0.06 -20.83 1.60
CA LYS A 278 1.41 -20.33 1.93
C LYS A 278 2.20 -21.36 2.74
N PRO A 279 3.37 -21.81 2.26
CA PRO A 279 4.33 -22.52 3.09
C PRO A 279 5.01 -21.52 4.02
N ILE A 280 4.71 -21.60 5.31
CA ILE A 280 5.26 -20.68 6.32
C ILE A 280 6.78 -20.90 6.42
N LEU A 281 7.56 -19.84 6.19
CA LEU A 281 9.00 -19.77 6.46
C LEU A 281 9.27 -19.21 7.86
N LEU A 282 8.54 -18.17 8.27
CA LEU A 282 8.69 -17.51 9.56
C LEU A 282 7.32 -17.36 10.22
N ALA A 283 7.07 -18.07 11.32
CA ALA A 283 5.85 -17.97 12.12
C ALA A 283 5.95 -16.81 13.13
N THR A 284 6.10 -15.59 12.62
CA THR A 284 6.44 -14.37 13.40
C THR A 284 5.44 -14.00 14.50
N GLY A 285 4.17 -14.43 14.38
CA GLY A 285 3.14 -14.26 15.40
C GLY A 285 3.18 -15.32 16.51
N ARG A 286 3.86 -16.45 16.29
CA ARG A 286 3.95 -17.60 17.19
C ARG A 286 5.24 -17.57 17.99
N MET A 287 5.30 -16.61 18.88
CA MET A 287 6.37 -16.53 19.85
C MET A 287 5.77 -16.83 21.24
N PRO A 288 6.44 -17.61 22.13
CA PRO A 288 5.85 -18.05 23.39
C PRO A 288 5.60 -16.87 24.33
N MET A 289 4.33 -16.64 24.67
CA MET A 289 3.96 -15.85 25.84
C MET A 289 4.18 -16.76 27.04
N GLN A 290 5.07 -16.39 27.96
CA GLN A 290 5.14 -17.12 29.23
C GLN A 290 3.78 -17.03 29.90
N ASP A 291 3.21 -18.20 30.19
CA ASP A 291 2.31 -18.42 31.31
C ASP A 291 3.00 -17.94 32.61
N ILE A 292 2.94 -16.63 32.88
CA ILE A 292 3.28 -16.06 34.19
C ILE A 292 2.11 -16.38 35.11
N GLU A 293 1.85 -17.65 35.40
CA GLU A 293 1.02 -18.01 36.57
C GLU A 293 1.14 -19.45 37.06
N ARG A 294 1.78 -20.37 36.34
CA ARG A 294 1.93 -21.76 36.84
C ARG A 294 3.32 -22.28 36.55
N GLY A 295 4.20 -22.13 37.53
CA GLY A 295 5.56 -22.67 37.47
C GLY A 295 5.52 -24.16 37.16
N HIS A 296 5.91 -24.55 35.94
CA HIS A 296 6.47 -25.84 35.58
C HIS A 296 7.26 -25.70 34.26
N GLN A 297 8.57 -25.93 34.40
CA GLN A 297 9.51 -26.49 33.43
C GLN A 297 9.85 -25.70 32.14
N VAL A 298 11.03 -25.08 32.24
CA VAL A 298 11.87 -24.51 31.19
C VAL A 298 12.00 -25.46 29.98
N CYS A 299 11.49 -25.04 28.82
CA CYS A 299 11.92 -25.58 27.53
C CYS A 299 13.41 -25.22 27.32
N ARG A 300 14.32 -26.16 27.61
CA ARG A 300 15.73 -26.06 27.21
C ARG A 300 15.83 -26.45 25.73
N GLY A 301 16.22 -25.52 24.87
CA GLY A 301 16.77 -25.85 23.54
C GLY A 301 16.22 -25.13 22.30
N VAL A 302 15.29 -24.18 22.41
CA VAL A 302 14.71 -23.49 21.24
C VAL A 302 15.03 -21.99 21.30
N SER A 303 15.56 -21.44 20.20
CA SER A 303 15.96 -20.04 20.12
C SER A 303 14.76 -19.09 20.03
N GLN A 304 14.36 -18.54 21.18
CA GLN A 304 14.36 -17.09 21.42
C GLN A 304 13.52 -16.16 20.51
N ALA A 305 12.50 -16.61 19.80
CA ALA A 305 11.83 -15.72 18.85
C ALA A 305 10.82 -14.70 19.49
N LYS A 306 10.56 -14.74 20.82
CA LYS A 306 9.95 -13.63 21.61
C LYS A 306 10.90 -12.92 22.58
N PHE A 307 12.21 -13.15 22.48
CA PHE A 307 13.16 -12.46 23.35
C PHE A 307 13.87 -11.35 22.55
N PRO A 308 13.59 -10.05 22.77
CA PRO A 308 12.65 -9.45 23.75
C PRO A 308 11.32 -8.90 23.17
N TYR A 309 11.08 -8.90 21.85
CA TYR A 309 9.97 -8.14 21.24
C TYR A 309 9.23 -8.88 20.11
N GLU A 310 8.01 -8.45 19.78
CA GLU A 310 7.25 -8.93 18.61
C GLU A 310 7.98 -8.59 17.31
N TRP A 311 8.04 -9.55 16.37
CA TRP A 311 8.72 -9.36 15.08
C TRP A 311 7.84 -8.65 14.04
N GLN A 312 6.52 -8.87 14.10
CA GLN A 312 5.54 -8.23 13.24
C GLN A 312 4.31 -7.83 14.07
N PRO A 313 3.63 -6.72 13.73
CA PRO A 313 2.50 -6.24 14.51
C PRO A 313 1.32 -7.22 14.42
N GLN A 314 0.56 -7.34 15.50
CA GLN A 314 -0.77 -7.98 15.49
C GLN A 314 -1.90 -6.95 15.48
N ILE A 315 -1.61 -5.73 15.95
CA ILE A 315 -2.53 -4.61 16.00
C ILE A 315 -2.03 -3.55 15.01
N VAL A 316 -2.89 -3.17 14.06
CA VAL A 316 -2.56 -2.18 13.03
C VAL A 316 -3.42 -0.93 13.16
N SER A 317 -2.92 0.19 12.62
CA SER A 317 -3.60 1.49 12.60
C SER A 317 -4.36 1.66 11.29
N CYS A 318 -5.69 1.61 11.34
CA CYS A 318 -6.56 1.90 10.20
C CYS A 318 -7.14 3.31 10.34
N SER A 319 -7.03 4.15 9.31
CA SER A 319 -7.55 5.53 9.37
C SER A 319 -8.09 6.03 8.05
N VAL A 320 -9.20 6.76 8.15
CA VAL A 320 -9.79 7.51 7.03
C VAL A 320 -9.89 8.98 7.40
N ALA A 321 -9.65 9.85 6.43
CA ALA A 321 -9.84 11.29 6.58
C ALA A 321 -10.62 11.84 5.40
N ARG A 322 -11.67 12.61 5.68
CA ARG A 322 -12.41 13.40 4.69
C ARG A 322 -11.94 14.85 4.77
N VAL A 323 -11.61 15.42 3.61
CA VAL A 323 -11.32 16.84 3.42
C VAL A 323 -12.25 17.33 2.32
N GLY A 324 -13.36 17.96 2.72
CA GLY A 324 -14.42 18.36 1.79
C GLY A 324 -14.98 17.17 1.01
N ARG A 325 -14.72 17.13 -0.30
CA ARG A 325 -15.18 16.06 -1.22
C ARG A 325 -14.10 14.99 -1.49
N LEU A 326 -12.95 15.07 -0.83
CA LEU A 326 -11.88 14.08 -0.93
C LEU A 326 -11.89 13.16 0.29
N LEU A 327 -11.78 11.85 0.07
CA LEU A 327 -11.56 10.84 1.12
C LEU A 327 -10.17 10.22 0.96
N LEU A 328 -9.37 10.26 2.02
CA LEU A 328 -8.07 9.61 2.11
C LEU A 328 -8.19 8.37 2.99
N ALA A 329 -7.70 7.23 2.51
CA ALA A 329 -7.55 6.00 3.27
C ALA A 329 -6.06 5.74 3.54
N ALA A 330 -5.63 5.98 4.76
CA ALA A 330 -4.25 5.74 5.21
C ALA A 330 -4.09 4.27 5.57
N VAL A 331 -3.40 3.48 4.73
CA VAL A 331 -3.28 2.02 4.86
C VAL A 331 -1.91 1.58 5.41
N PRO A 332 -1.87 0.65 6.39
CA PRO A 332 -0.65 0.29 7.12
C PRO A 332 0.19 -0.78 6.42
N GLY A 333 0.51 -0.57 5.15
CA GLY A 333 1.29 -1.52 4.37
C GLY A 333 1.26 -1.24 2.87
N GLU A 334 1.63 -2.26 2.09
CA GLU A 334 1.80 -2.21 0.65
C GLU A 334 0.68 -2.98 -0.05
N PHE A 335 -0.41 -2.28 -0.35
CA PHE A 335 -1.50 -2.84 -1.15
C PHE A 335 -1.04 -3.08 -2.58
N THR A 336 -1.32 -4.27 -3.13
CA THR A 336 -1.19 -4.52 -4.58
C THR A 336 -2.16 -3.66 -5.38
N THR A 337 -1.96 -3.62 -6.70
CA THR A 337 -2.79 -2.88 -7.63
C THR A 337 -4.27 -3.20 -7.44
N MET A 338 -4.66 -4.48 -7.49
CA MET A 338 -6.07 -4.84 -7.38
C MET A 338 -6.61 -4.66 -5.95
N SER A 339 -5.78 -4.87 -4.93
CA SER A 339 -6.16 -4.58 -3.54
C SER A 339 -6.53 -3.12 -3.34
N GLY A 340 -5.73 -2.19 -3.89
CA GLY A 340 -6.03 -0.76 -3.84
C GLY A 340 -7.27 -0.37 -4.64
N ARG A 341 -7.48 -1.00 -5.80
CA ARG A 341 -8.70 -0.80 -6.61
C ARG A 341 -9.96 -1.22 -5.85
N ARG A 342 -9.97 -2.42 -5.25
CA ARG A 342 -11.09 -2.91 -4.43
C ARG A 342 -11.38 -1.98 -3.26
N LEU A 343 -10.34 -1.50 -2.57
CA LEU A 343 -10.49 -0.55 -1.46
C LEU A 343 -11.13 0.76 -1.93
N ARG A 344 -10.63 1.38 -3.02
CA ARG A 344 -11.21 2.62 -3.55
C ARG A 344 -12.69 2.45 -3.93
N ARG A 345 -13.05 1.36 -4.62
CA ARG A 345 -14.45 1.08 -4.99
C ARG A 345 -15.34 0.91 -3.75
N ALA A 346 -14.91 0.09 -2.79
CA ALA A 346 -15.65 -0.16 -1.57
C ALA A 346 -15.87 1.12 -0.75
N LEU A 347 -14.86 1.99 -0.65
CA LEU A 347 -14.97 3.25 0.07
C LEU A 347 -15.80 4.29 -0.66
N ALA A 348 -15.70 4.37 -2.00
CA ALA A 348 -16.56 5.26 -2.78
C ALA A 348 -18.04 4.89 -2.61
N ALA A 349 -18.36 3.59 -2.62
CA ALA A 349 -19.71 3.10 -2.35
C ALA A 349 -20.18 3.42 -0.92
N ALA A 350 -19.31 3.23 0.08
CA ALA A 350 -19.63 3.51 1.48
C ALA A 350 -19.78 5.02 1.78
N ALA A 351 -19.02 5.87 1.09
CA ALA A 351 -19.06 7.31 1.28
C ALA A 351 -20.25 7.98 0.57
N GLY A 352 -20.72 7.40 -0.53
CA GLY A 352 -21.79 7.96 -1.34
C GLY A 352 -21.39 9.25 -2.08
N PRO A 353 -22.36 9.99 -2.66
CA PRO A 353 -22.10 11.09 -3.60
C PRO A 353 -21.47 12.35 -2.96
N GLN A 354 -21.35 12.40 -1.64
CA GLN A 354 -20.71 13.51 -0.92
C GLN A 354 -19.19 13.51 -1.11
N VAL A 355 -18.60 12.34 -1.38
CA VAL A 355 -17.19 12.18 -1.71
C VAL A 355 -17.07 11.99 -3.22
N ALA A 356 -16.29 12.85 -3.85
CA ALA A 356 -15.99 12.79 -5.28
C ALA A 356 -14.80 11.85 -5.57
N HIS A 357 -13.78 11.89 -4.71
CA HIS A 357 -12.51 11.22 -4.95
C HIS A 357 -12.05 10.44 -3.74
N VAL A 358 -11.54 9.22 -3.97
CA VAL A 358 -10.93 8.37 -2.94
C VAL A 358 -9.46 8.14 -3.28
N VAL A 359 -8.57 8.52 -2.37
CA VAL A 359 -7.13 8.32 -2.47
C VAL A 359 -6.69 7.31 -1.42
N VAL A 360 -5.90 6.32 -1.84
CA VAL A 360 -5.22 5.39 -0.93
C VAL A 360 -3.84 5.96 -0.64
N ALA A 361 -3.49 6.08 0.63
CA ALA A 361 -2.18 6.51 1.09
C ALA A 361 -1.48 5.31 1.75
N GLY A 362 -0.59 4.67 0.99
CA GLY A 362 0.14 3.46 1.42
C GLY A 362 1.26 3.77 2.41
N LEU A 363 1.72 2.75 3.14
CA LEU A 363 2.79 2.85 4.14
C LEU A 363 2.50 3.89 5.24
N ALA A 364 1.25 3.99 5.68
CA ALA A 364 0.84 4.97 6.68
C ALA A 364 0.81 4.39 8.10
N ASN A 365 1.27 5.18 9.08
CA ASN A 365 1.23 4.91 10.53
C ASN A 365 2.10 3.74 11.02
N VAL A 366 1.84 2.51 10.57
CA VAL A 366 2.58 1.29 10.94
C VAL A 366 2.80 0.43 9.71
N TYR A 367 3.93 -0.26 9.63
CA TYR A 367 4.22 -1.17 8.53
C TYR A 367 3.82 -2.60 8.90
N ALA A 368 2.89 -3.18 8.13
CA ALA A 368 2.44 -4.57 8.25
C ALA A 368 2.58 -5.32 6.91
N ASP A 369 3.69 -5.06 6.20
CA ASP A 369 4.09 -5.73 4.96
C ASP A 369 3.05 -5.55 3.82
N TYR A 370 2.80 -6.63 3.05
CA TYR A 370 2.05 -6.57 1.80
C TYR A 370 0.59 -6.98 2.00
N ILE A 371 -0.27 -6.48 1.12
CA ILE A 371 -1.68 -6.84 1.08
C ILE A 371 -2.03 -7.21 -0.36
N ALA A 372 -2.03 -8.51 -0.63
CA ALA A 372 -2.52 -9.09 -1.87
C ALA A 372 -4.03 -9.40 -1.78
N THR A 373 -4.70 -9.49 -2.94
CA THR A 373 -6.07 -10.03 -2.97
C THR A 373 -6.07 -11.51 -2.56
N PRO A 374 -7.20 -12.07 -2.09
CA PRO A 374 -7.29 -13.51 -1.83
C PRO A 374 -6.88 -14.37 -3.02
N GLU A 375 -7.09 -13.88 -4.25
CA GLU A 375 -6.73 -14.52 -5.50
C GLU A 375 -5.24 -14.43 -5.80
N GLU A 376 -4.65 -13.23 -5.71
CA GLU A 376 -3.20 -13.01 -5.85
C GLU A 376 -2.41 -13.79 -4.79
N TYR A 377 -2.95 -13.89 -3.57
CA TYR A 377 -2.36 -14.66 -2.48
C TYR A 377 -2.16 -16.14 -2.86
N GLN A 378 -3.03 -16.72 -3.69
CA GLN A 378 -2.90 -18.13 -4.09
C GLN A 378 -1.64 -18.39 -4.92
N ALA A 379 -1.19 -17.40 -5.68
CA ALA A 379 0.02 -17.53 -6.49
C ALA A 379 1.28 -17.61 -5.62
N GLN A 380 1.27 -17.10 -4.39
CA GLN A 380 2.42 -17.10 -3.48
C GLN A 380 3.71 -16.56 -4.12
N ARG A 381 3.59 -15.51 -4.94
CA ARG A 381 4.70 -14.60 -5.25
C ARG A 381 5.12 -13.82 -4.00
N TYR A 382 6.13 -12.94 -4.12
CA TYR A 382 6.67 -12.22 -2.98
C TYR A 382 5.58 -11.48 -2.16
N GLU A 383 4.66 -10.79 -2.84
CA GLU A 383 3.59 -10.02 -2.19
C GLU A 383 2.59 -10.94 -1.46
N GLY A 384 2.23 -12.08 -2.04
CA GLY A 384 1.36 -13.08 -1.41
C GLY A 384 2.02 -13.78 -0.21
N ALA A 385 3.31 -14.10 -0.32
CA ALA A 385 4.08 -14.66 0.80
C ALA A 385 4.30 -13.65 1.94
N SER A 386 4.33 -12.36 1.60
CA SER A 386 4.47 -11.25 2.54
C SER A 386 3.12 -10.66 2.99
N THR A 387 2.00 -11.31 2.65
CA THR A 387 0.66 -10.97 3.16
C THR A 387 0.44 -11.66 4.50
N ILE A 388 0.83 -10.99 5.59
CA ILE A 388 1.19 -11.65 6.84
C ILE A 388 0.03 -12.16 7.68
N TYR A 389 -1.20 -11.70 7.47
CA TYR A 389 -2.38 -12.16 8.22
C TYR A 389 -3.20 -13.21 7.46
N GLY A 390 -2.62 -13.84 6.44
CA GLY A 390 -3.24 -14.92 5.66
C GLY A 390 -4.05 -14.44 4.46
N PRO A 391 -4.76 -15.34 3.76
CA PRO A 391 -5.43 -15.07 2.49
C PRO A 391 -6.53 -13.99 2.57
N HIS A 392 -7.09 -13.78 3.77
CA HIS A 392 -8.21 -12.86 4.00
C HIS A 392 -7.78 -11.52 4.60
N THR A 393 -6.48 -11.19 4.51
CA THR A 393 -5.95 -9.90 4.96
C THR A 393 -6.67 -8.72 4.31
N LEU A 394 -6.88 -8.77 2.98
CA LEU A 394 -7.61 -7.72 2.27
C LEU A 394 -9.08 -7.65 2.69
N ASP A 395 -9.76 -8.79 2.86
CA ASP A 395 -11.17 -8.82 3.30
C ASP A 395 -11.36 -8.08 4.62
N ILE A 396 -10.44 -8.28 5.57
CA ILE A 396 -10.45 -7.60 6.87
C ILE A 396 -10.29 -6.09 6.67
N TYR A 397 -9.30 -5.65 5.91
CA TYR A 397 -9.13 -4.23 5.63
C TYR A 397 -10.37 -3.63 4.96
N LEU A 398 -10.91 -4.26 3.91
CA LEU A 398 -12.11 -3.75 3.23
C LEU A 398 -13.28 -3.55 4.21
N ASN A 399 -13.55 -4.52 5.09
CA ASN A 399 -14.61 -4.37 6.11
C ASN A 399 -14.30 -3.20 7.05
N LYS A 400 -13.08 -3.12 7.61
CA LYS A 400 -12.73 -2.09 8.60
C LYS A 400 -12.74 -0.68 8.00
N TYR A 401 -12.24 -0.49 6.79
CA TYR A 401 -12.26 0.81 6.12
C TYR A 401 -13.67 1.23 5.72
N VAL A 402 -14.53 0.29 5.31
CA VAL A 402 -15.96 0.57 5.06
C VAL A 402 -16.69 0.94 6.35
N GLU A 403 -16.46 0.22 7.46
CA GLU A 403 -17.00 0.56 8.78
C GLU A 403 -16.58 1.97 9.21
N LEU A 404 -15.29 2.28 9.12
CA LEU A 404 -14.76 3.61 9.45
C LEU A 404 -15.34 4.71 8.56
N THR A 405 -15.47 4.45 7.25
CA THR A 405 -16.03 5.43 6.30
C THR A 405 -17.51 5.64 6.57
N ALA A 406 -18.29 4.57 6.77
CA ALA A 406 -19.70 4.68 7.12
C ALA A 406 -19.90 5.45 8.43
N ALA A 407 -19.07 5.20 9.45
CA ALA A 407 -19.09 5.96 10.70
C ALA A 407 -18.73 7.44 10.48
N LEU A 408 -17.73 7.73 9.65
CA LEU A 408 -17.31 9.09 9.28
C LEU A 408 -18.47 9.84 8.62
N MET A 409 -19.24 9.16 7.77
CA MET A 409 -20.37 9.75 7.05
C MET A 409 -21.66 9.83 7.87
N GLN A 410 -21.94 8.87 8.77
CA GLN A 410 -23.16 8.85 9.59
C GLN A 410 -23.18 9.97 10.65
N VAL A 411 -22.02 10.35 11.18
CA VAL A 411 -21.91 11.51 12.09
C VAL A 411 -22.47 12.78 11.44
N LEU A 412 -22.41 12.90 10.11
CA LEU A 412 -22.94 14.03 9.33
C LEU A 412 -24.46 14.05 9.26
N ALA A 413 -25.10 12.89 9.14
CA ALA A 413 -26.55 12.78 9.06
C ALA A 413 -27.21 13.20 10.38
N LEU A 414 -26.61 12.85 11.51
CA LEU A 414 -27.11 13.22 12.84
C LEU A 414 -26.82 14.70 13.18
N SER A 415 -25.65 15.23 12.82
CA SER A 415 -25.32 16.64 13.08
C SER A 415 -26.13 17.62 12.23
N SER A 416 -26.44 17.26 10.97
CA SER A 416 -27.29 18.08 10.09
C SER A 416 -28.76 18.09 10.53
N LEU A 417 -29.31 16.96 11.01
CA LEU A 417 -30.66 16.92 11.59
C LEU A 417 -30.78 17.76 12.88
N ILE A 418 -29.78 17.74 13.76
CA ILE A 418 -29.79 18.55 14.99
C ILE A 418 -29.70 20.04 14.67
N PHE A 419 -28.91 20.45 13.66
CA PHE A 419 -28.81 21.85 13.26
C PHE A 419 -30.09 22.36 12.57
N SER A 420 -30.74 21.53 11.74
CA SER A 420 -32.02 21.86 11.10
C SER A 420 -33.14 22.06 12.13
N THR A 421 -33.23 21.18 13.13
CA THR A 421 -34.22 21.29 14.21
C THR A 421 -33.96 22.50 15.12
N PHE A 422 -32.70 22.88 15.32
CA PHE A 422 -32.35 24.08 16.08
C PHE A 422 -32.69 25.38 15.34
N LEU A 423 -32.53 25.42 14.00
CA LEU A 423 -32.90 26.58 13.18
C LEU A 423 -34.43 26.76 13.07
N GLU A 424 -35.19 25.68 12.87
CA GLU A 424 -36.67 25.72 12.89
C GLU A 424 -37.24 26.19 14.24
N SER A 425 -36.52 25.95 15.34
CA SER A 425 -36.92 26.43 16.67
C SER A 425 -36.68 27.93 16.87
N LYS A 426 -35.75 28.54 16.13
CA LYS A 426 -35.45 29.98 16.19
C LYS A 426 -36.31 30.83 15.26
N GLU A 427 -36.88 30.25 14.20
CA GLU A 427 -37.87 30.95 13.36
C GLU A 427 -39.28 30.95 13.95
N LYS A 428 -39.51 30.22 15.05
CA LYS A 428 -40.78 30.15 15.79
C LYS A 428 -40.77 30.93 17.13
N LEU A 429 -39.73 31.72 17.38
CA LEU A 429 -39.58 32.65 18.51
C LEU A 429 -39.38 34.05 17.95
#